data_AF-A0A7X0CRJ7-F1
#
_entry.id   AF-A0A7X0CRJ7-F1
#
_cell.length_a   1.000
_cell.length_b   1.000
_cell.length_c   1.000
_cell.angle_alpha   90.00
_cell.angle_beta   90.00
_cell.angle_gamma   90.00
#
_symmetry.space_group_name_H-M   'P 1'
#
loop_
_entity.id
_entity.type
_entity.pdbx_description
1 polymer ?
#
loop_
_entity_poly.entity_id
_entity_poly.type
_entity_poly.pdbx_seq_one_letter_code
_entity_poly.pdbx_strand_id
1 'polypeptide(L)'
;MENLNLFLHPVQETAVVPIEDKSLLTVDKSELSEIASKIVEAVDDGIADALNTLIMAKKGAYVFDSIIESMKGKARLPEGKSYQKHNCDIREQATGVRYYFDACNDPIWSDLNMQLLDLKERLSKREAKLKTFTKPTAVQEEVDEDTGEVIMEARVINPPVKTGGQSLIFTIK
;
A
#
# COMPACT_ATOMS: atom_id res chain seq x y z
N MET A 1 -9.69 -9.80 36.52
CA MET A 1 -10.10 -8.37 36.56
C MET A 1 -10.63 -8.06 35.18
N GLU A 2 -11.94 -8.15 35.00
CA GLU A 2 -12.63 -7.89 33.72
C GLU A 2 -12.75 -6.37 33.52
N ASN A 3 -12.33 -5.87 32.36
CA ASN A 3 -12.49 -4.47 31.99
C ASN A 3 -13.95 -4.25 31.54
N LEU A 4 -14.80 -3.77 32.44
CA LEU A 4 -16.13 -3.28 32.10
C LEU A 4 -16.04 -1.87 31.52
N ASN A 5 -16.77 -1.61 30.43
CA ASN A 5 -17.10 -0.27 29.98
C ASN A 5 -18.31 0.28 30.74
N LEU A 6 -18.48 1.61 30.68
CA LEU A 6 -19.49 2.40 31.43
C LEU A 6 -20.95 2.01 31.15
N PHE A 7 -21.19 1.23 30.10
CA PHE A 7 -22.46 0.57 29.82
C PHE A 7 -22.23 -0.95 29.94
N LEU A 8 -23.03 -1.60 30.78
CA LEU A 8 -22.90 -2.97 31.32
C LEU A 8 -22.93 -4.11 30.27
N HIS A 9 -22.07 -4.05 29.25
CA HIS A 9 -21.84 -5.14 28.31
C HIS A 9 -20.40 -5.64 28.45
N PRO A 10 -20.18 -6.96 28.58
CA PRO A 10 -18.83 -7.50 28.51
C PRO A 10 -18.25 -7.18 27.13
N VAL A 11 -17.05 -6.59 27.10
CA VAL A 11 -16.29 -6.39 25.86
C VAL A 11 -16.13 -7.76 25.21
N GLN A 12 -16.70 -7.96 24.03
CA GLN A 12 -16.53 -9.22 23.31
C GLN A 12 -15.10 -9.27 22.78
N GLU A 13 -14.34 -10.30 23.16
CA GLU A 13 -12.93 -10.48 22.75
C GLU A 13 -12.77 -10.61 21.23
N THR A 14 -13.83 -10.94 20.52
CA THR A 14 -13.88 -11.06 19.07
C THR A 14 -15.11 -10.38 18.52
N ALA A 15 -14.93 -9.54 17.49
CA ALA A 15 -16.04 -9.16 16.63
C ALA A 15 -16.57 -10.43 15.96
N VAL A 16 -17.65 -11.00 16.49
CA VAL A 16 -18.42 -11.98 15.73
C VAL A 16 -19.15 -11.18 14.67
N VAL A 17 -18.57 -11.10 13.47
CA VAL A 17 -19.25 -10.50 12.33
C VAL A 17 -20.45 -11.41 12.03
N PRO A 18 -21.70 -10.98 12.26
CA PRO A 18 -22.82 -11.73 11.76
C PRO A 18 -22.85 -11.45 10.26
N ILE A 19 -22.10 -12.24 9.49
CA ILE A 19 -22.41 -12.41 8.07
C ILE A 19 -23.69 -13.24 8.09
N GLU A 20 -24.83 -12.58 8.31
CA GLU A 20 -26.15 -13.21 8.30
C GLU A 20 -26.35 -13.88 6.94
N ASP A 21 -26.20 -15.22 6.88
CA ASP A 21 -26.58 -16.21 5.84
C ASP A 21 -26.50 -15.82 4.34
N LYS A 22 -25.85 -14.70 4.02
CA LYS A 22 -25.66 -14.18 2.67
C LYS A 22 -24.29 -14.64 2.21
N SER A 23 -24.29 -15.41 1.13
CA SER A 23 -23.05 -15.87 0.51
C SER A 23 -22.28 -14.69 -0.06
N LEU A 24 -20.97 -14.57 0.25
CA LEU A 24 -20.05 -13.61 -0.39
C LEU A 24 -20.10 -13.65 -1.93
N LEU A 25 -20.62 -14.74 -2.50
CA LEU A 25 -20.82 -14.89 -3.94
C LEU A 25 -21.91 -13.97 -4.48
N THR A 26 -22.99 -13.71 -3.76
CA THR A 26 -24.17 -13.00 -4.31
C THR A 26 -24.29 -11.55 -3.86
N VAL A 27 -23.47 -11.15 -2.89
CA VAL A 27 -23.46 -9.80 -2.32
C VAL A 27 -22.89 -8.82 -3.35
N ASP A 28 -23.48 -7.63 -3.45
CA ASP A 28 -23.01 -6.59 -4.36
C ASP A 28 -21.94 -5.66 -3.73
N LYS A 29 -21.39 -4.73 -4.52
CA LYS A 29 -20.34 -3.82 -4.04
C LYS A 29 -20.82 -2.91 -2.90
N SER A 30 -22.08 -2.46 -2.94
CA SER A 30 -22.66 -1.61 -1.88
C SER A 30 -22.76 -2.37 -0.57
N GLU A 31 -23.33 -3.57 -0.60
CA GLU A 31 -23.50 -4.42 0.57
C GLU A 31 -22.15 -4.85 1.16
N LEU A 32 -21.14 -5.15 0.33
CA LEU A 32 -19.76 -5.40 0.80
C LEU A 32 -19.19 -4.19 1.55
N SER A 33 -19.46 -2.97 1.08
CA SER A 33 -19.04 -1.75 1.75
C SER A 33 -19.79 -1.55 3.07
N GLU A 34 -21.09 -1.85 3.11
CA GLU A 34 -21.90 -1.76 4.33
C GLU A 34 -21.42 -2.74 5.41
N ILE A 35 -21.08 -3.97 5.03
CA ILE A 35 -20.52 -4.96 5.96
C ILE A 35 -19.20 -4.44 6.55
N ALA A 36 -18.31 -3.91 5.70
CA ALA A 36 -17.05 -3.34 6.16
C ALA A 36 -17.28 -2.13 7.11
N SER A 37 -18.19 -1.23 6.77
CA SER A 37 -18.54 -0.08 7.61
C SER A 37 -19.08 -0.52 8.97
N LYS A 38 -19.98 -1.51 9.03
CA LYS A 38 -20.50 -2.04 10.30
C LYS A 38 -19.41 -2.62 11.20
N ILE A 39 -18.39 -3.27 10.62
CA ILE A 39 -17.24 -3.78 11.38
C ILE A 39 -16.42 -2.64 11.96
N VAL A 40 -16.23 -1.56 11.20
CA VAL A 40 -15.52 -0.35 11.66
C VAL A 40 -16.32 0.37 12.74
N GLU A 41 -17.63 0.56 12.53
CA GLU A 41 -18.53 1.16 13.51
C GLU A 41 -18.55 0.39 14.83
N ALA A 42 -18.56 -0.96 14.79
CA ALA A 42 -18.47 -1.77 16.01
C ALA A 42 -17.15 -1.58 16.78
N VAL A 43 -16.06 -1.24 16.09
CA VAL A 43 -14.79 -0.89 16.71
C VAL A 43 -14.84 0.53 17.28
N ASP A 44 -15.39 1.49 16.53
CA ASP A 44 -15.54 2.89 16.97
C ASP A 44 -16.46 3.01 18.18
N ASP A 45 -17.53 2.21 18.24
CA ASP A 45 -18.48 2.12 19.36
C ASP A 45 -17.91 1.36 20.57
N GLY A 46 -16.70 0.79 20.46
CA GLY A 46 -16.03 0.05 21.53
C GLY A 46 -16.66 -1.30 21.85
N ILE A 47 -17.48 -1.85 20.95
CA ILE A 47 -18.10 -3.18 21.05
C ILE A 47 -17.06 -4.26 20.74
N ALA A 48 -16.19 -3.99 19.75
CA ALA A 48 -15.13 -4.87 19.29
C ALA A 48 -13.74 -4.29 19.52
N ASP A 49 -12.78 -5.14 19.89
CA ASP A 49 -11.38 -4.74 20.00
C ASP A 49 -10.76 -4.48 18.62
N ALA A 50 -10.16 -3.30 18.44
CA ALA A 50 -9.58 -2.86 17.18
C ALA A 50 -8.41 -3.75 16.74
N LEU A 51 -7.59 -4.22 17.68
CA LEU A 51 -6.41 -5.02 17.38
C LEU A 51 -6.80 -6.43 16.92
N ASN A 52 -7.71 -7.08 17.65
CA ASN A 52 -8.22 -8.41 17.30
C ASN A 52 -8.97 -8.39 15.97
N THR A 53 -9.76 -7.35 15.71
CA THR A 53 -10.47 -7.16 14.43
C THR A 53 -9.48 -6.97 13.27
N LEU A 54 -8.41 -6.20 13.47
CA LEU A 54 -7.36 -6.02 12.48
C LEU A 54 -6.56 -7.30 12.21
N ILE A 55 -6.25 -8.08 13.25
CA ILE A 55 -5.60 -9.39 13.11
C ILE A 55 -6.50 -10.36 12.32
N MET A 56 -7.81 -10.39 12.62
CA MET A 56 -8.78 -11.19 11.90
C MET A 56 -8.81 -10.83 10.41
N ALA A 57 -8.92 -9.54 10.09
CA ALA A 57 -8.93 -9.06 8.70
C ALA A 57 -7.64 -9.43 7.95
N LYS A 58 -6.46 -9.29 8.60
CA LYS A 58 -5.17 -9.68 8.00
C LYS A 58 -5.04 -11.17 7.74
N LYS A 59 -5.51 -12.03 8.66
CA LYS A 59 -5.54 -13.48 8.46
C LYS A 59 -6.52 -13.88 7.35
N GLY A 60 -7.70 -13.25 7.31
CA GLY A 60 -8.68 -13.44 6.24
C GLY A 60 -8.11 -13.09 4.87
N ALA A 61 -7.45 -11.93 4.75
CA ALA A 61 -6.79 -11.51 3.51
C ALA A 61 -5.76 -12.56 3.03
N TYR A 62 -4.91 -13.07 3.93
CA TYR A 62 -3.94 -14.12 3.59
C TYR A 62 -4.60 -15.38 3.01
N VAL A 63 -5.74 -15.81 3.58
CA VAL A 63 -6.50 -16.95 3.07
C VAL A 63 -7.08 -16.67 1.69
N PHE A 64 -7.73 -15.52 1.51
CA PHE A 64 -8.32 -15.14 0.22
C PHE A 64 -7.26 -14.95 -0.87
N ASP A 65 -6.15 -14.30 -0.57
CA ASP A 65 -5.01 -14.14 -1.48
C ASP A 65 -4.46 -15.50 -1.93
N SER A 66 -4.30 -16.44 -0.98
CA SER A 66 -3.82 -17.80 -1.27
C SER A 66 -4.80 -18.58 -2.15
N ILE A 67 -6.11 -18.41 -1.93
CA ILE A 67 -7.16 -19.00 -2.79
C ILE A 67 -7.10 -18.38 -4.18
N ILE A 68 -7.02 -17.05 -4.30
CA ILE A 68 -6.92 -16.34 -5.58
C ILE A 68 -5.73 -16.86 -6.37
N GLU A 69 -4.55 -16.95 -5.74
CA GLU A 69 -3.34 -17.46 -6.38
C GLU A 69 -3.52 -18.91 -6.85
N SER A 70 -4.10 -19.76 -6.01
CA SER A 70 -4.34 -21.18 -6.32
C SER A 70 -5.39 -21.42 -7.42
N MET A 71 -6.25 -20.43 -7.68
CA MET A 71 -7.30 -20.46 -8.70
C MET A 71 -6.86 -19.83 -10.04
N LYS A 72 -5.75 -19.09 -10.06
CA LYS A 72 -5.14 -18.61 -11.32
C LYS A 72 -4.88 -19.81 -12.24
N GLY A 73 -5.38 -19.72 -13.48
CA GLY A 73 -5.27 -20.79 -14.48
C GLY A 73 -6.28 -21.95 -14.36
N LYS A 74 -6.97 -22.10 -13.22
CA LYS A 74 -8.07 -23.07 -13.04
C LYS A 74 -9.43 -22.47 -13.36
N ALA A 75 -9.65 -21.21 -12.99
CA ALA A 75 -10.83 -20.46 -13.41
C ALA A 75 -10.72 -20.10 -14.90
N ARG A 76 -11.68 -20.56 -15.72
CA ARG A 76 -11.79 -20.26 -17.15
C ARG A 76 -13.17 -19.72 -17.45
N LEU A 77 -13.26 -18.73 -18.34
CA LEU A 77 -14.57 -18.23 -18.77
C LEU A 77 -15.17 -19.17 -19.82
N PRO A 78 -16.50 -19.43 -19.77
CA PRO A 78 -17.19 -20.01 -20.92
C PRO A 78 -17.09 -19.05 -22.12
N GLU A 79 -16.84 -19.58 -23.32
CA GLU A 79 -16.39 -18.84 -24.51
C GLU A 79 -17.06 -17.47 -24.69
N GLY A 80 -16.26 -16.42 -24.51
CA GLY A 80 -16.69 -15.02 -24.62
C GLY A 80 -15.79 -14.11 -23.78
N LYS A 81 -15.22 -13.05 -24.38
CA LYS A 81 -14.25 -12.14 -23.72
C LYS A 81 -14.83 -11.38 -22.51
N SER A 82 -16.15 -11.38 -22.36
CA SER A 82 -16.88 -10.71 -21.29
C SER A 82 -18.00 -11.61 -20.81
N TYR A 83 -18.01 -11.89 -19.51
CA TYR A 83 -19.01 -12.72 -18.86
C TYR A 83 -19.49 -12.01 -17.59
N GLN A 84 -20.81 -11.92 -17.43
CA GLN A 84 -21.43 -11.37 -16.24
C GLN A 84 -22.01 -12.49 -15.40
N LYS A 85 -21.61 -12.58 -14.14
CA LYS A 85 -22.18 -13.53 -13.19
C LYS A 85 -22.04 -12.97 -11.79
N HIS A 86 -23.03 -13.19 -10.93
CA HIS A 86 -22.92 -12.90 -9.50
C HIS A 86 -22.50 -11.46 -9.20
N ASN A 87 -23.11 -10.48 -9.90
CA ASN A 87 -22.78 -9.05 -9.77
C ASN A 87 -21.32 -8.69 -10.12
N CYS A 88 -20.61 -9.56 -10.84
CA CYS A 88 -19.26 -9.35 -11.34
C CYS A 88 -19.23 -9.28 -12.87
N ASP A 89 -18.58 -8.25 -13.40
CA ASP A 89 -18.10 -8.18 -14.78
C ASP A 89 -16.74 -8.86 -14.88
N ILE A 90 -16.68 -10.02 -15.53
CA ILE A 90 -15.45 -10.82 -15.66
C ILE A 90 -14.97 -10.72 -17.11
N ARG A 91 -13.68 -10.39 -17.30
CA ARG A 91 -13.03 -10.35 -18.62
C ARG A 91 -11.69 -11.05 -18.56
N GLU A 92 -11.36 -11.80 -19.60
CA GLU A 92 -10.01 -12.33 -19.76
C GLU A 92 -9.10 -11.23 -20.31
N GLN A 93 -8.03 -10.93 -19.57
CA GLN A 93 -6.97 -10.04 -20.00
C GLN A 93 -5.62 -10.75 -19.84
N ALA A 94 -4.74 -10.59 -20.82
CA ALA A 94 -3.35 -11.01 -20.67
C ALA A 94 -2.66 -10.12 -19.62
N THR A 95 -2.57 -10.61 -18.39
CA THR A 95 -1.86 -9.94 -17.30
C THR A 95 -0.38 -10.38 -17.27
N GLY A 96 0.54 -9.44 -17.09
CA GLY A 96 1.95 -9.78 -16.81
C GLY A 96 2.87 -9.87 -18.02
N VAL A 97 2.54 -9.23 -19.16
CA VAL A 97 3.50 -9.08 -20.25
C VAL A 97 4.64 -8.18 -19.75
N ARG A 98 5.78 -8.79 -19.44
CA ARG A 98 7.00 -8.11 -19.02
C ARG A 98 7.96 -8.03 -20.19
N TYR A 99 8.39 -6.81 -20.50
CA TYR A 99 9.42 -6.56 -21.50
C TYR A 99 10.78 -6.45 -20.80
N TYR A 100 11.75 -7.21 -21.30
CA TYR A 100 13.14 -7.18 -20.86
C TYR A 100 13.94 -6.38 -21.88
N PHE A 101 14.03 -5.06 -21.67
CA PHE A 101 14.69 -4.13 -22.58
C PHE A 101 16.23 -4.20 -22.51
N ASP A 102 16.75 -4.75 -21.41
CA ASP A 102 18.16 -5.10 -21.24
C ASP A 102 18.62 -6.16 -22.26
N ALA A 103 17.75 -7.12 -22.59
CA ALA A 103 18.03 -8.14 -23.59
C ALA A 103 18.03 -7.60 -25.04
N CYS A 104 17.56 -6.36 -25.26
CA CYS A 104 17.52 -5.76 -26.60
C CYS A 104 18.91 -5.32 -27.10
N ASN A 105 19.93 -5.26 -26.23
CA ASN A 105 21.29 -4.78 -26.56
C ASN A 105 21.30 -3.43 -27.31
N ASP A 106 20.33 -2.56 -27.03
CA ASP A 106 20.22 -1.26 -27.66
C ASP A 106 21.20 -0.27 -26.97
N PRO A 107 22.16 0.33 -27.71
CA PRO A 107 23.15 1.23 -27.12
C PRO A 107 22.54 2.52 -26.55
N ILE A 108 21.47 3.04 -27.16
CA ILE A 108 20.82 4.28 -26.74
C ILE A 108 20.08 4.04 -25.42
N TRP A 109 19.31 2.95 -25.34
CA TRP A 109 18.64 2.54 -24.12
C TRP A 109 19.63 2.31 -22.98
N SER A 110 20.76 1.66 -23.27
CA SER A 110 21.79 1.36 -22.27
C SER A 110 22.40 2.65 -21.71
N ASP A 111 22.76 3.60 -22.57
CA ASP A 111 23.27 4.92 -22.17
C ASP A 111 22.26 5.70 -21.34
N LEU A 112 21.00 5.80 -21.81
CA LEU A 112 19.93 6.47 -21.09
C LEU A 112 19.65 5.83 -19.72
N ASN A 113 19.68 4.50 -19.63
CA ASN A 113 19.47 3.78 -18.39
C ASN A 113 20.64 4.02 -17.40
N MET A 114 21.89 4.05 -17.88
CA MET A 114 23.04 4.39 -17.04
C MET A 114 22.95 5.82 -16.50
N GLN A 115 22.62 6.80 -17.35
CA GLN A 115 22.43 8.19 -16.92
C GLN A 115 21.30 8.31 -15.90
N LEU A 116 20.19 7.60 -16.10
CA LEU A 116 19.07 7.57 -15.17
C LEU A 116 19.47 6.98 -13.82
N LEU A 117 20.30 5.93 -13.79
CA LEU A 117 20.80 5.34 -12.56
C LEU A 117 21.74 6.29 -11.80
N ASP A 118 22.67 6.94 -12.49
CA ASP A 118 23.55 7.97 -11.91
C ASP A 118 22.74 9.13 -11.32
N LEU A 119 21.80 9.67 -12.10
CA LEU A 119 20.93 10.75 -11.66
C LEU A 119 20.09 10.37 -10.43
N LYS A 120 19.57 9.13 -10.38
CA LYS A 120 18.85 8.63 -9.20
C LYS A 120 19.75 8.55 -7.98
N GLU A 121 20.99 8.10 -8.13
CA GLU A 121 21.93 8.03 -7.02
C GLU A 121 22.28 9.44 -6.49
N ARG A 122 22.57 10.37 -7.39
CA ARG A 122 22.85 11.78 -7.06
C ARG A 122 21.67 12.45 -6.38
N LEU A 123 20.45 12.20 -6.87
CA LEU A 123 19.23 12.70 -6.25
C LEU A 123 19.03 12.14 -4.85
N SER A 124 19.23 10.82 -4.66
CA SER A 124 19.14 10.16 -3.36
C SER A 124 20.12 10.74 -2.34
N LYS A 125 21.39 10.98 -2.74
CA LYS A 125 22.39 11.67 -1.91
C LYS A 125 21.94 13.08 -1.53
N ARG A 126 21.38 13.82 -2.48
CA ARG A 126 20.86 15.17 -2.22
C ARG A 126 19.67 15.15 -1.27
N GLU A 127 18.72 14.24 -1.45
CA GLU A 127 17.58 14.07 -0.55
C GLU A 127 18.02 13.70 0.87
N ALA A 128 19.03 12.84 1.01
CA ALA A 128 19.61 12.51 2.31
C ALA A 128 20.21 13.76 2.99
N LYS A 129 20.97 14.58 2.26
CA LYS A 129 21.45 15.89 2.74
C LYS A 129 20.28 16.80 3.13
N LEU A 130 19.23 16.89 2.30
CA LEU A 130 18.06 17.73 2.59
C LEU A 130 17.30 17.31 3.87
N LYS A 131 17.23 16.01 4.17
CA LYS A 131 16.61 15.47 5.39
C LYS A 131 17.30 15.90 6.69
N THR A 132 18.54 16.39 6.62
CA THR A 132 19.28 16.88 7.80
C THR A 132 18.85 18.28 8.25
N PHE A 133 18.25 19.08 7.36
CA PHE A 133 17.77 20.41 7.72
C PHE A 133 16.48 20.29 8.53
N THR A 134 16.49 20.79 9.77
CA THR A 134 15.33 20.77 10.67
C THR A 134 14.63 22.13 10.78
N LYS A 135 15.31 23.21 10.36
CA LYS A 135 14.83 24.60 10.34
C LYS A 135 15.36 25.27 9.07
N PRO A 136 14.80 26.43 8.65
CA PRO A 136 15.36 27.20 7.55
C PRO A 136 16.82 27.58 7.86
N THR A 137 17.75 27.10 7.03
CA THR A 137 19.20 27.29 7.24
C THR A 137 19.77 28.04 6.06
N ALA A 138 20.44 29.16 6.33
CA ALA A 138 21.25 29.85 5.33
C ALA A 138 22.51 29.02 5.06
N VAL A 139 22.70 28.60 3.82
CA VAL A 139 23.90 27.90 3.36
C VAL A 139 24.72 28.84 2.49
N GLN A 140 26.04 28.75 2.65
CA GLN A 140 27.01 29.49 1.84
C GLN A 140 27.10 28.89 0.43
N GLU A 141 27.82 29.59 -0.44
CA GLU A 141 28.09 29.12 -1.79
C GLU A 141 28.84 27.78 -1.75
N GLU A 142 28.34 26.81 -2.50
CA GLU A 142 29.00 25.51 -2.70
C GLU A 142 29.77 25.63 -4.02
N VAL A 143 31.10 25.62 -3.94
CA VAL A 143 32.02 25.74 -5.08
C VAL A 143 32.66 24.39 -5.32
N ASP A 144 32.77 23.99 -6.59
CA ASP A 144 33.51 22.79 -6.98
C ASP A 144 35.00 23.02 -6.72
N GLU A 145 35.62 22.18 -5.89
CA GLU A 145 37.03 22.32 -5.52
C GLU A 145 37.99 22.10 -6.71
N ASP A 146 37.55 21.35 -7.73
CA ASP A 146 38.38 21.01 -8.89
C ASP A 146 38.23 22.02 -10.04
N THR A 147 37.04 22.59 -10.25
CA THR A 147 36.77 23.53 -11.36
C THR A 147 36.67 24.99 -10.93
N GLY A 148 36.48 25.27 -9.64
CA GLY A 148 36.25 26.62 -9.13
C GLY A 148 34.87 27.20 -9.51
N GLU A 149 33.98 26.41 -10.10
CA GLU A 149 32.65 26.84 -10.50
C GLU A 149 31.67 26.82 -9.32
N VAL A 150 30.79 27.83 -9.24
CA VAL A 150 29.73 27.88 -8.21
C VAL A 150 28.65 26.86 -8.56
N ILE A 151 28.61 25.75 -7.83
CA ILE A 151 27.60 24.70 -7.97
C ILE A 151 26.26 25.16 -7.38
N MET A 152 26.30 25.94 -6.31
CA MET A 152 25.11 26.46 -5.65
C MET A 152 25.38 27.82 -5.02
N GLU A 153 24.57 28.83 -5.39
CA GLU A 153 24.60 30.14 -4.75
C GLU A 153 24.11 30.10 -3.30
N ALA A 154 24.56 31.06 -2.49
CA ALA A 154 24.13 31.21 -1.12
C ALA A 154 22.61 31.44 -1.05
N ARG A 155 21.90 30.59 -0.31
CA ARG A 155 20.45 30.66 -0.16
C ARG A 155 19.97 30.05 1.13
N VAL A 156 18.73 30.32 1.48
CA VAL A 156 18.05 29.65 2.61
C VAL A 156 17.42 28.36 2.11
N ILE A 157 17.84 27.22 2.67
CA ILE A 157 17.20 25.93 2.45
C ILE A 157 16.16 25.72 3.54
N ASN A 158 14.91 25.51 3.13
CA ASN A 158 13.83 25.13 4.04
C ASN A 158 13.89 23.62 4.35
N PRO A 159 13.51 23.20 5.58
CA PRO A 159 13.47 21.80 5.94
C PRO A 159 12.38 21.07 5.14
N PRO A 160 12.57 19.78 4.81
CA PRO A 160 11.53 19.00 4.16
C PRO A 160 10.34 18.78 5.08
N VAL A 161 9.13 18.80 4.52
CA VAL A 161 7.90 18.52 5.27
C VAL A 161 7.87 17.03 5.60
N LYS A 162 7.91 16.70 6.89
CA LYS A 162 7.79 15.33 7.38
C LYS A 162 6.34 15.01 7.69
N THR A 163 5.73 14.12 6.92
CA THR A 163 4.46 13.47 7.28
C THR A 163 4.77 12.07 7.80
N GLY A 164 4.33 11.75 9.02
CA GLY A 164 4.55 10.45 9.64
C GLY A 164 3.21 9.89 10.12
N GLY A 165 2.89 8.68 9.69
CA GLY A 165 1.84 7.86 10.29
C GLY A 165 2.47 6.73 11.11
N GLN A 166 1.81 6.32 12.19
CA GLN A 166 2.16 5.08 12.87
C GLN A 166 1.49 3.92 12.12
N SER A 167 2.27 2.93 11.68
CA SER A 167 1.75 1.70 11.08
C SER A 167 2.11 0.51 11.95
N LEU A 168 1.17 -0.43 12.07
CA LEU A 168 1.40 -1.72 12.72
C LEU A 168 1.90 -2.72 11.68
N ILE A 169 3.06 -3.33 11.93
CA ILE A 169 3.60 -4.40 11.10
C ILE A 169 3.13 -5.74 11.68
N PHE A 170 2.37 -6.50 10.91
CA PHE A 170 1.88 -7.82 11.28
C PHE A 170 2.72 -8.90 10.62
N THR A 171 3.24 -9.83 11.41
CA THR A 171 3.86 -11.06 10.92
C THR A 171 2.99 -12.24 11.36
N ILE A 172 2.37 -12.92 10.40
CA ILE A 172 1.65 -14.17 10.64
C ILE A 172 2.71 -15.27 10.79
N LYS A 173 2.72 -15.96 11.94
CA LYS A 173 3.58 -17.12 12.19
C LYS A 173 2.91 -18.41 11.73
#